data_AF-A0A7X6UMR4-F1
#
_entry.id   AF-A0A7X6UMR4-F1
#
_cell.length_a   1.000
_cell.length_b   1.000
_cell.length_c   1.000
_cell.angle_alpha   90.00
_cell.angle_beta   90.00
_cell.angle_gamma   90.00
#
_symmetry.space_group_name_H-M   'P 1'
#
loop_
_entity.id
_entity.type
_entity.pdbx_description
1 polymer ?
#
loop_
_entity_poly.entity_id
_entity_poly.type
_entity_poly.pdbx_seq_one_letter_code
_entity_poly.pdbx_strand_id
1 'polypeptide(L)' 'MSASVYKTKRGQAMTEYIIIVVIIALAAIAVFGLFGDRIRQMVGGAVTELGGDESSVSEAVGDEGDSLQYLKDIGTQ' A
#
# COMPACT_ATOMS: atom_id res chain seq x y z
N MET A 1 42.00 -3.71 -30.37
CA MET A 1 40.67 -3.25 -29.93
C MET A 1 40.25 -4.15 -28.77
N SER A 2 40.47 -3.69 -27.53
CA SER A 2 40.22 -4.50 -26.33
C SER A 2 38.74 -4.41 -25.98
N ALA A 3 38.01 -5.52 -26.13
CA ALA A 3 36.61 -5.59 -25.72
C ALA A 3 36.54 -5.58 -24.19
N SER A 4 35.88 -4.57 -23.63
CA SER A 4 35.57 -4.52 -22.20
C SER A 4 34.59 -5.66 -21.88
N VAL A 5 35.11 -6.69 -21.23
CA VAL A 5 34.29 -7.76 -20.65
C VAL A 5 33.48 -7.16 -19.51
N TYR A 6 32.23 -6.79 -19.77
CA TYR A 6 31.27 -6.51 -18.71
C TYR A 6 31.14 -7.80 -17.89
N LYS A 7 31.74 -7.81 -16.69
CA LYS A 7 31.56 -8.91 -15.73
C LYS A 7 30.07 -9.01 -15.42
N THR A 8 29.40 -9.98 -16.04
CA THR A 8 28.03 -10.34 -15.71
C THR A 8 28.06 -10.98 -14.33
N LYS A 9 27.65 -10.21 -13.32
CA LYS A 9 27.56 -10.68 -11.94
C LYS A 9 26.36 -11.62 -11.82
N ARG A 10 26.53 -12.89 -12.21
CA ARG A 10 25.51 -13.93 -11.99
C ARG A 10 25.24 -14.04 -10.49
N GLY A 11 24.02 -13.66 -10.09
CA GLY A 11 23.56 -13.67 -8.70
C GLY A 11 23.48 -12.30 -8.00
N GLN A 12 24.18 -11.26 -8.48
CA GLN A 12 24.15 -9.94 -7.83
C GLN A 12 22.80 -9.21 -8.03
N ALA A 13 22.09 -9.50 -9.12
CA ALA A 13 20.78 -8.90 -9.39
C ALA A 13 19.65 -9.46 -8.51
N MET A 14 19.78 -10.67 -7.93
CA MET A 14 18.69 -11.29 -7.17
C MET A 14 18.51 -10.58 -5.81
N THR A 15 19.59 -10.41 -5.05
CA THR A 15 19.51 -9.73 -3.74
C THR A 15 19.20 -8.25 -3.88
N GLU A 16 19.77 -7.57 -4.87
CA GLU A 16 19.48 -6.16 -5.13
C GLU A 16 18.00 -5.95 -5.50
N TYR A 17 17.46 -6.81 -6.37
CA TYR A 17 16.03 -6.78 -6.69
C TYR A 17 15.16 -7.06 -5.46
N ILE A 18 15.52 -8.05 -4.63
CA ILE A 18 14.79 -8.35 -3.39
C ILE A 18 14.79 -7.15 -2.45
N ILE A 19 15.93 -6.48 -2.26
CA ILE A 19 16.03 -5.29 -1.39
C ILE A 19 15.10 -4.18 -1.91
N ILE A 20 15.13 -3.89 -3.21
CA ILE A 20 14.25 -2.85 -3.80
C ILE A 20 12.77 -3.24 -3.64
N VAL A 21 12.40 -4.50 -3.88
CA VAL A 21 11.02 -4.99 -3.71
C VAL A 21 10.55 -4.83 -2.27
N VAL A 22 11.39 -5.19 -1.29
CA VAL A 22 11.05 -5.03 0.13
C VAL A 22 10.84 -3.55 0.48
N ILE A 23 11.69 -2.64 0.00
CA ILE A 23 11.53 -1.20 0.23
C ILE A 23 10.20 -0.69 -0.34
N ILE A 24 9.87 -1.08 -1.58
CA ILE A 24 8.61 -0.69 -2.23
C ILE A 24 7.41 -1.27 -1.46
N ALA A 25 7.48 -2.51 -0.99
CA ALA A 25 6.42 -3.14 -0.23
C ALA A 25 6.15 -2.39 1.09
N LEU A 26 7.19 -2.03 1.84
CA LEU A 26 7.06 -1.27 3.08
C LEU A 26 6.47 0.12 2.84
N ALA A 27 6.92 0.81 1.78
CA ALA A 27 6.36 2.10 1.39
C ALA A 27 4.87 1.98 1.00
N ALA A 28 4.52 0.94 0.25
CA ALA A 28 3.13 0.68 -0.12
C ALA A 28 2.24 0.47 1.11
N ILE A 29 2.65 -0.35 2.08
CA ILE A 29 1.90 -0.57 3.32
C ILE A 29 1.63 0.76 4.05
N ALA A 30 2.64 1.62 4.16
CA ALA A 30 2.48 2.93 4.80
C ALA A 30 1.49 3.84 4.04
N VAL A 31 1.60 3.90 2.70
CA VAL A 31 0.70 4.71 1.87
C VAL A 31 -0.73 4.17 1.93
N PHE A 32 -0.93 2.86 1.84
CA PHE A 32 -2.26 2.27 1.90
C PHE A 32 -2.90 2.42 3.29
N GLY A 33 -2.13 2.36 4.38
CA GLY A 33 -2.65 2.66 5.72
C GLY A 33 -2.99 4.13 5.93
N LEU A 34 -2.20 5.06 5.39
CA LEU A 34 -2.45 6.50 5.61
C LEU A 34 -3.53 7.07 4.69
N PHE A 35 -3.61 6.58 3.44
CA PHE A 35 -4.47 7.16 2.41
C PHE A 35 -5.63 6.27 1.99
N GLY A 36 -5.59 4.97 2.28
CA GLY A 36 -6.64 4.02 1.89
C GLY A 36 -7.99 4.38 2.50
N ASP A 37 -8.02 4.70 3.80
CA ASP A 37 -9.24 5.08 4.50
C ASP A 37 -9.82 6.37 3.92
N ARG A 38 -8.97 7.37 3.63
CA ARG A 38 -9.41 8.63 3.03
C ARG A 38 -10.01 8.44 1.63
N ILE A 39 -9.41 7.56 0.82
CA ILE A 39 -9.95 7.22 -0.50
C ILE A 39 -11.32 6.56 -0.36
N ARG A 40 -11.48 5.61 0.57
CA ARG A 40 -12.77 4.97 0.85
C ARG A 40 -13.82 5.98 1.29
N GLN A 41 -13.48 6.92 2.15
CA GLN A 41 -14.36 8.01 2.59
C GLN A 41 -14.85 8.88 1.43
N MET A 42 -13.94 9.29 0.53
CA MET A 42 -14.32 10.07 -0.65
C MET A 42 -15.22 9.28 -1.60
N VAL A 43 -14.93 7.99 -1.80
CA VAL A 43 -15.78 7.11 -2.62
C VAL A 43 -17.15 6.92 -1.96
N GLY A 44 -17.19 6.75 -0.64
CA GLY A 44 -18.43 6.65 0.13
C GLY A 44 -19.30 7.89 -0.02
N GLY A 45 -18.73 9.07 0.17
CA GLY A 45 -19.44 10.33 -0.05
C GLY A 45 -20.00 10.46 -1.47
N ALA A 46 -19.22 10.08 -2.49
CA ALA A 46 -19.70 10.06 -3.87
C ALA A 46 -20.84 9.05 -4.08
N VAL A 47 -20.80 7.88 -3.45
CA VAL A 47 -21.87 6.88 -3.53
C VAL A 47 -23.15 7.37 -2.86
N THR A 48 -23.05 8.03 -1.70
CA THR A 48 -24.19 8.69 -1.05
C THR A 48 -24.80 9.76 -1.95
N GLU A 49 -23.99 10.62 -2.58
CA GLU A 49 -24.48 11.64 -3.51
C GLU A 49 -25.18 11.04 -4.74
N LEU A 50 -24.81 9.83 -5.15
CA LEU A 50 -25.45 9.08 -6.25
C LEU A 50 -26.73 8.34 -5.82
N GLY A 51 -27.19 8.53 -4.57
CA GLY A 51 -28.41 7.92 -4.04
C GLY A 51 -28.21 6.59 -3.31
N GLY A 52 -26.98 6.28 -2.91
CA GLY A 52 -26.70 5.17 -2.00
C GLY A 52 -27.25 5.41 -0.60
N ASP A 53 -27.64 4.34 0.09
CA ASP A 53 -28.13 4.41 1.47
C ASP A 53 -26.97 4.78 2.43
N GLU A 54 -27.12 5.87 3.17
CA GLU A 54 -26.06 6.42 4.04
C GLU A 54 -25.60 5.45 5.11
N SER A 55 -26.52 4.69 5.72
CA SER A 55 -26.17 3.71 6.76
C SER A 55 -25.28 2.61 6.18
N SER A 56 -25.69 2.05 5.03
CA SER A 56 -24.93 1.01 4.34
C SER A 56 -23.55 1.49 3.86
N VAL A 57 -23.46 2.75 3.43
CA VAL A 57 -22.18 3.36 3.00
C VAL A 57 -21.27 3.56 4.20
N SER A 58 -21.79 4.11 5.31
CA SER A 58 -20.99 4.34 6.51
C SER A 58 -20.43 3.04 7.10
N GLU A 59 -21.23 1.96 7.09
CA GLU A 59 -20.77 0.63 7.52
C GLU A 59 -19.67 0.06 6.60
N ALA A 60 -19.78 0.29 5.29
CA ALA A 60 -18.82 -0.24 4.31
C ALA A 60 -17.48 0.51 4.30
N VAL A 61 -17.49 1.80 4.62
CA VAL A 61 -16.31 2.66 4.54
C VAL A 61 -15.42 2.56 5.78
N GLY A 62 -16.01 2.33 6.96
CA GLY A 62 -15.29 2.29 8.24
C GLY A 62 -14.85 3.68 8.70
N ASP A 63 -14.11 3.76 9.81
CA ASP A 63 -13.62 5.03 10.36
C ASP A 63 -12.24 5.42 9.83
N GLU A 64 -11.94 6.72 9.78
CA GLU A 64 -10.59 7.19 9.44
C GLU A 64 -9.57 6.68 10.48
N GLY A 65 -8.61 5.87 10.03
CA GLY A 65 -7.53 5.35 10.87
C GLY A 65 -7.69 3.88 11.28
N ASP A 66 -8.78 3.20 10.90
CA ASP A 66 -8.95 1.76 11.12
C ASP A 66 -7.80 0.95 10.53
N SER A 67 -7.36 1.31 9.31
CA SER A 67 -6.25 0.61 8.68
C SER A 67 -4.92 0.85 9.39
N LEU A 68 -4.70 2.04 9.97
CA LEU A 68 -3.51 2.32 10.78
C LEU A 68 -3.53 1.56 12.11
N GLN A 69 -4.69 1.42 12.74
CA GLN A 69 -4.84 0.62 13.96
C GLN A 69 -4.54 -0.85 13.68
N TYR A 70 -5.10 -1.40 12.60
CA TYR A 70 -4.80 -2.77 12.17
C TYR A 70 -3.29 -3.00 11.97
N LEU A 71 -2.59 -2.04 11.36
CA LEU A 71 -1.13 -2.13 11.18
C LEU A 71 -0.35 -2.04 12.50
N LYS A 72 -0.79 -1.23 13.46
CA LYS A 72 -0.18 -1.15 14.80
C LYS A 72 -0.39 -2.45 15.58
N ASP A 73 -1.58 -3.02 15.49
CA ASP A 73 -1.92 -4.26 16.20
C ASP A 73 -1.09 -5.44 15.71
N ILE A 74 -0.78 -5.50 14.40
CA ILE A 74 0.16 -6.51 13.86
C ILE A 74 1.56 -6.37 14.47
N GLY A 75 2.03 -5.15 14.70
CA GLY A 75 3.36 -4.90 15.27
C GLY A 75 3.46 -5.10 16.79
N THR A 76 2.31 -5.23 17.46
CA THR A 76 2.22 -5.34 18.92
C THR A 76 1.88 -6.77 19.39
N GLN A 77 1.61 -7.68 18.44
CA GLN A 77 1.38 -9.12 18.70
C GLN A 77 2.67 -9.90 18.93
#